data_AF-A0A7V8FI82-F1
#
_entry.id   AF-A0A7V8FI82-F1
#
_cell.length_a   1.000
_cell.length_b   1.000
_cell.length_c   1.000
_cell.angle_alpha   90.00
_cell.angle_beta   90.00
_cell.angle_gamma   90.00
#
_symmetry.space_group_name_H-M   'P 1'
#
loop_
_entity.id
_entity.type
_entity.pdbx_description
1 polymer ?
#
loop_
_entity_poly.entity_id
_entity_poly.type
_entity_poly.pdbx_seq_one_letter_code
_entity_poly.pdbx_strand_id
1 'polypeptide(L)' 'MERRTCTKCCRSLPLDSFQRAGDQGRRPDCVQCLNDQRRLRSPLPPVQRDLQQVRLNNTFNLWHGPVRRVPLRNAA' A
#
# COMPACT_ATOMS: atom_id res chain seq x y z
N MET A 1 -31.10 2.77 17.59
CA MET A 1 -29.95 2.13 16.89
C MET A 1 -28.72 2.26 17.78
N GLU A 2 -28.12 1.15 18.16
CA GLU A 2 -26.90 1.16 18.98
C GLU A 2 -25.72 1.72 18.17
N ARG A 3 -25.00 2.68 18.76
CA ARG A 3 -23.84 3.36 18.16
C ARG A 3 -22.64 3.18 19.06
N ARG A 4 -21.45 3.09 18.47
CA ARG A 4 -20.17 3.00 19.18
C ARG A 4 -19.17 3.96 18.57
N THR A 5 -18.32 4.53 19.40
CA THR A 5 -17.24 5.42 18.98
C THR A 5 -16.02 4.58 18.62
N CYS A 6 -15.49 4.78 17.41
CA CYS A 6 -14.25 4.13 16.97
C CYS A 6 -13.05 4.69 17.74
N THR A 7 -12.19 3.81 18.26
CA THR A 7 -10.96 4.20 18.99
C THR A 7 -9.87 4.80 18.11
N LYS A 8 -9.95 4.66 16.78
CA LYS A 8 -8.94 5.18 15.83
C LYS A 8 -9.33 6.51 15.19
N CYS A 9 -10.57 6.62 14.70
CA CYS A 9 -11.02 7.82 13.99
C CYS A 9 -11.99 8.69 14.81
N CYS A 10 -12.31 8.29 16.04
CA CYS A 10 -13.19 9.00 16.98
C CYS A 10 -14.61 9.28 16.45
N ARG A 11 -15.02 8.66 15.34
CA ARG A 11 -16.37 8.79 14.79
C ARG A 11 -17.36 7.90 15.52
N SER A 12 -18.57 8.41 15.77
CA SER A 12 -19.70 7.64 16.26
C SER A 12 -20.42 6.95 15.09
N LEU A 13 -20.31 5.62 15.05
CA LEU A 13 -20.78 4.79 13.94
C LEU A 13 -21.78 3.73 14.43
N PRO A 14 -22.68 3.23 13.58
CA PRO A 14 -23.52 2.08 13.89
C PRO A 14 -22.68 0.84 14.24
N LEU A 15 -23.20 -0.06 15.08
CA LEU A 15 -22.49 -1.28 15.47
C LEU A 15 -22.06 -2.16 14.28
N ASP A 16 -22.80 -2.14 13.18
CA ASP A 16 -22.46 -2.91 11.97
C ASP A 16 -21.21 -2.42 11.26
N SER A 17 -20.75 -1.21 11.57
CA SER A 17 -19.45 -0.69 11.13
C SER A 17 -18.26 -1.28 11.89
N PHE A 18 -18.47 -2.20 12.84
CA PHE A 18 -17.42 -2.84 13.64
C PHE A 18 -17.40 -4.36 13.40
N GLN A 19 -16.21 -4.89 13.10
CA GLN A 19 -16.02 -6.32 12.82
C GLN A 19 -16.13 -7.15 14.11
N ARG A 20 -16.80 -8.31 14.03
CA ARG A 20 -16.82 -9.30 15.13
C ARG A 20 -15.44 -9.98 15.25
N ALA A 21 -14.97 -10.17 16.47
CA ALA A 21 -13.68 -10.77 16.83
C ALA A 21 -13.90 -12.03 17.68
N GLY A 22 -14.66 -13.00 17.15
CA GLY A 22 -14.98 -14.24 17.84
C GLY A 22 -15.67 -14.01 19.20
N ASP A 23 -15.23 -14.74 20.21
CA ASP A 23 -15.81 -14.72 21.56
C ASP A 23 -15.59 -13.40 22.32
N GLN A 24 -14.69 -12.53 21.84
CA GLN A 24 -14.38 -11.23 22.45
C GLN A 24 -15.35 -10.12 21.99
N GLY A 25 -16.40 -10.46 21.24
CA GLY A 25 -17.41 -9.50 20.78
C GLY A 25 -16.96 -8.68 19.57
N ARG A 26 -17.33 -7.40 19.49
CA ARG A 26 -16.95 -6.52 18.36
C ARG A 26 -15.68 -5.73 18.67
N ARG A 27 -14.81 -5.58 17.67
CA ARG A 27 -13.60 -4.74 17.77
C ARG A 27 -13.94 -3.29 18.11
N PRO A 28 -13.01 -2.57 18.79
CA PRO A 28 -13.19 -1.15 19.10
C PRO A 28 -12.89 -0.25 17.88
N ASP A 29 -12.17 -0.78 16.89
CA ASP A 29 -11.87 -0.10 15.63
C ASP A 29 -12.95 -0.40 14.59
N CYS A 30 -13.36 0.62 13.83
CA CYS A 30 -14.30 0.42 12.74
C CYS A 30 -13.64 -0.31 11.55
N VAL A 31 -14.47 -0.95 10.71
CA VAL A 31 -14.03 -1.70 9.52
C VAL A 31 -13.15 -0.87 8.60
N GLN A 32 -13.44 0.43 8.44
CA GLN A 32 -12.63 1.31 7.61
C GLN A 32 -11.20 1.46 8.14
N CYS A 33 -11.04 1.76 9.43
CA CYS A 33 -9.72 1.87 10.05
C CYS A 33 -8.95 0.54 10.03
N LEU A 34 -9.66 -0.59 10.17
CA LEU A 34 -9.06 -1.92 10.02
C LEU A 34 -8.57 -2.17 8.58
N ASN A 35 -9.37 -1.78 7.59
CA ASN A 35 -9.00 -1.89 6.18
C ASN A 35 -7.80 -1.01 5.84
N ASP A 36 -7.75 0.22 6.35
CA ASP A 36 -6.61 1.11 6.15
C ASP A 36 -5.33 0.53 6.79
N GLN A 37 -5.41 0.01 8.01
CA GLN A 37 -4.27 -0.69 8.63
C GLN A 37 -3.82 -1.92 7.82
N ARG A 38 -4.75 -2.69 7.25
CA ARG A 38 -4.41 -3.81 6.36
C ARG A 38 -3.72 -3.34 5.09
N ARG A 39 -4.23 -2.26 4.46
CA ARG A 39 -3.63 -1.65 3.26
C ARG A 39 -2.23 -1.10 3.51
N LEU A 40 -2.00 -0.50 4.68
CA LEU A 40 -0.68 0.00 5.07
C LEU A 40 0.34 -1.14 5.30
N ARG A 41 -0.13 -2.33 5.69
CA ARG A 41 0.70 -3.52 5.89
C ARG A 41 0.84 -4.37 4.64
N SER A 42 -0.06 -4.24 3.68
CA SER A 42 0.02 -5.01 2.45
C SER A 42 1.20 -4.52 1.61
N PRO A 43 2.10 -5.41 1.15
CA PRO A 43 3.16 -5.02 0.24
C PRO A 43 2.53 -4.41 -1.02
N LEU A 44 3.11 -3.30 -1.49
CA LEU A 44 2.70 -2.71 -2.75
C LEU A 44 2.93 -3.73 -3.88
N PRO A 45 2.06 -3.77 -4.90
CA PRO A 45 2.35 -4.58 -6.07
C PRO A 45 3.68 -4.14 -6.68
N PRO A 46 4.45 -5.06 -7.27
CA PRO A 46 5.68 -4.70 -7.96
C PRO A 46 5.36 -3.67 -9.05
N VAL A 47 6.18 -2.62 -9.13
CA VAL A 47 6.08 -1.63 -10.20
C VAL A 47 6.31 -2.36 -11.52
N GLN A 48 5.34 -2.29 -12.43
CA GLN A 48 5.52 -2.86 -13.76
C GLN A 48 6.63 -2.10 -14.48
N ARG A 49 7.54 -2.86 -15.09
CA ARG A 49 8.63 -2.27 -15.88
C ARG A 49 8.03 -1.62 -17.12
N ASP A 50 8.10 -0.30 -17.18
CA ASP A 50 7.79 0.43 -18.42
C ASP A 50 8.93 0.21 -19.42
N LEU A 51 8.64 -0.57 -20.46
CA LEU A 51 9.58 -0.89 -21.52
C LEU A 51 10.06 0.35 -22.29
N GLN A 52 9.21 1.38 -22.41
CA GLN A 52 9.58 2.63 -23.04
C GLN A 52 10.56 3.41 -22.17
N GLN A 53 10.29 3.51 -20.86
CA GLN A 53 11.21 4.15 -19.91
C GLN A 53 12.57 3.42 -19.85
N VAL A 54 12.57 2.08 -19.87
CA VAL A 54 13.80 1.29 -19.92
C VAL A 54 14.59 1.58 -21.20
N ARG A 55 13.92 1.66 -22.36
CA ARG A 55 14.56 2.01 -23.64
C ARG A 55 15.16 3.42 -23.57
N LEU A 56 14.39 4.41 -23.14
CA LEU A 56 14.85 5.79 -23.00
C LEU A 56 16.07 5.89 -22.08
N ASN A 57 16.01 5.28 -20.89
CA ASN A 57 17.13 5.27 -19.94
C ASN A 57 18.38 4.62 -20.55
N ASN A 58 18.23 3.51 -21.27
CA ASN A 58 19.35 2.87 -21.95
C ASN A 58 19.93 3.75 -23.06
N THR A 59 19.09 4.41 -23.86
CA THR A 59 19.54 5.31 -24.93
C THR A 59 20.26 6.54 -24.36
N PHE A 60 19.73 7.17 -23.31
CA PHE A 60 20.36 8.33 -22.68
C PHE A 60 21.67 7.96 -21.97
N ASN A 61 21.77 6.77 -21.35
CA ASN A 61 23.03 6.28 -20.78
C ASN A 61 24.17 6.15 -21.81
N LEU A 62 23.84 5.99 -23.10
CA LEU A 62 24.83 5.92 -24.18
C LEU A 62 25.29 7.30 -24.67
N TRP A 63 24.48 8.35 -24.48
CA TRP A 63 24.73 9.69 -25.01
C TRP A 63 25.72 10.53 -24.20
N HIS A 64 25.89 10.26 -22.89
CA HIS A 64 26.62 11.16 -21.99
C HIS A 64 28.04 10.72 -21.55
N GLY A 65 28.68 9.75 -22.22
CA GLY A 65 30.01 9.28 -21.79
C GLY A 65 29.95 8.54 -20.43
N PRO A 66 31.06 8.01 -19.87
CA PRO A 66 31.06 6.72 -19.20
C PRO A 66 30.48 6.77 -17.77
N VAL A 67 29.16 6.81 -17.64
CA VAL A 67 28.48 6.41 -16.41
C VAL A 67 28.31 4.89 -16.45
N ARG A 68 29.43 4.17 -16.27
CA ARG A 68 29.59 2.70 -16.22
C ARG A 68 29.10 1.92 -17.45
N ARG A 69 30.02 1.18 -18.08
CA ARG A 69 29.76 0.22 -19.18
C ARG A 69 29.12 -1.10 -18.69
N VAL A 70 28.27 -1.05 -17.68
CA VAL A 70 27.57 -2.23 -17.17
C VAL A 70 26.09 -2.04 -17.44
N PRO A 71 25.41 -2.95 -18.14
CA PRO A 71 23.97 -2.89 -18.28
C PRO A 71 23.35 -2.80 -16.88
N LEU A 72 22.36 -1.92 -16.67
CA LEU A 72 21.57 -1.80 -15.44
C LEU A 72 20.75 -3.08 -15.10
N ARG A 73 21.10 -4.22 -15.71
CA ARG A 73 20.40 -5.52 -15.60
C ARG A 73 20.54 -6.19 -14.22
N ASN A 74 21.38 -5.68 -13.32
CA ASN A 74 21.64 -6.31 -12.01
C ASN A 74 21.06 -5.54 -10.81
N ALA A 75 20.17 -4.57 -11.01
CA ALA A 75 19.49 -3.86 -9.92
C ALA A 75 18.00 -4.23 -9.85
N ALA A 76 17.70 -5.53 -9.87
CA ALA A 76 16.35 -6.07 -9.73
C ALA A 76 16.31 -7.13 -8.62
#